data_AF-A0A7Y6PX86-F1
#
_entry.id   AF-A0A7Y6PX86-F1
#
_cell.length_a   1.000
_cell.length_b   1.000
_cell.length_c   1.000
_cell.angle_alpha   90.00
_cell.angle_beta   90.00
_cell.angle_gamma   90.00
#
_symmetry.space_group_name_H-M   'P 1'
#
loop_
_entity.id
_entity.type
_entity.pdbx_description
1 polymer ?
#
loop_
_entity_poly.entity_id
_entity_poly.type
_entity_poly.pdbx_seq_one_letter_code
_entity_poly.pdbx_strand_id
1 'polypeptide(L)'
;MSAGFGGTPFGDAFTAAAKRSKVDTAANVMMFRDPMGDTKRQLDQAVAFKPTTIVALDLLFWDVYGSSDPAWHDQALTTALDRLEQARAGGAWIVIADVPLITTASEMLLPKDAIPSQATLDAANERIRTFAARDHVILVPLGEWTAPLRAGAEITLPGGEKKPAAELMAIDGLHANPLGTWYLLDKLDHYIESQLPGTPKDALVFARPPN
;
A
#
# COMPACT_ATOMS: atom_id res chain seq x y z
N MET A 1 5.97 2.05 -0.31
CA MET A 1 5.23 2.75 0.75
C MET A 1 5.01 4.17 0.31
N SER A 2 3.80 4.68 0.52
CA SER A 2 3.42 6.02 0.05
C SER A 2 4.35 7.06 0.66
N ALA A 3 4.90 7.90 -0.21
CA ALA A 3 5.80 8.98 0.18
C ALA A 3 5.06 10.22 0.70
N GLY A 4 3.77 10.07 1.02
CA GLY A 4 3.02 11.05 1.81
C GLY A 4 2.60 12.29 1.03
N PHE A 5 2.04 12.16 -0.17
CA PHE A 5 1.43 13.31 -0.84
C PHE A 5 0.24 13.83 -0.02
N GLY A 6 0.48 14.89 0.77
CA GLY A 6 -0.51 15.56 1.61
C GLY A 6 -0.62 15.07 3.06
N GLY A 7 0.26 14.18 3.55
CA GLY A 7 0.23 13.67 4.93
C GLY A 7 1.58 13.14 5.42
N THR A 8 1.64 12.68 6.67
CA THR A 8 2.86 12.07 7.25
C THR A 8 3.25 10.84 6.43
N PRO A 9 4.48 10.74 5.92
CA PRO A 9 4.96 9.54 5.25
C PRO A 9 4.80 8.30 6.13
N PHE A 10 4.47 7.15 5.53
CA PHE A 10 4.30 5.90 6.28
C PHE A 10 5.52 5.56 7.14
N GLY A 11 6.73 5.74 6.59
CA GLY A 11 7.98 5.50 7.33
C GLY A 11 8.10 6.33 8.62
N ASP A 12 7.65 7.58 8.60
CA ASP A 12 7.70 8.47 9.76
C ASP A 12 6.66 8.05 10.81
N ALA A 13 5.45 7.68 10.37
CA ALA A 13 4.42 7.16 11.26
C ALA A 13 4.87 5.85 11.95
N PHE A 14 5.47 4.93 11.20
CA PHE A 14 6.04 3.69 11.76
C PHE A 14 7.23 3.98 12.68
N THR A 15 8.11 4.93 12.33
CA THR A 15 9.23 5.32 13.21
C THR A 15 8.73 5.87 14.55
N ALA A 16 7.67 6.68 14.52
CA ALA A 16 7.07 7.24 15.73
C ALA A 16 6.37 6.19 16.60
N ALA A 17 5.69 5.21 15.97
CA ALA A 17 4.95 4.15 16.66
C ALA A 17 5.88 3.03 17.17
N ALA A 18 6.87 2.61 16.38
CA ALA A 18 7.75 1.47 16.65
C ALA A 18 9.09 1.91 17.27
N LYS A 19 9.04 2.58 18.44
CA LYS A 19 10.22 3.21 19.10
C LYS A 19 11.41 2.29 19.42
N ARG A 20 11.21 0.96 19.38
CA ARG A 20 12.23 -0.06 19.64
C ARG A 20 12.77 -0.73 18.38
N SER A 21 12.25 -0.36 17.22
CA SER A 21 12.61 -0.93 15.93
C SER A 21 13.38 0.10 15.10
N LYS A 22 14.32 -0.38 14.29
CA LYS A 22 14.91 0.43 13.24
C LYS A 22 13.98 0.38 12.03
N VAL A 23 13.47 1.54 11.63
CA VAL A 23 12.63 1.69 10.42
C VAL A 23 13.48 2.33 9.33
N ASP A 24 13.44 1.76 8.14
CA ASP A 24 13.95 2.39 6.92
C ASP A 24 12.79 2.57 5.94
N THR A 25 12.90 3.56 5.05
CA THR A 25 11.89 3.86 4.04
C THR A 25 12.54 4.00 2.67
N ALA A 26 11.93 3.30 1.70
CA ALA A 26 12.23 3.45 0.29
C ALA A 26 11.10 4.18 -0.46
N ALA A 27 10.18 4.81 0.26
CA ALA A 27 9.05 5.52 -0.33
C ALA A 27 9.50 6.57 -1.37
N ASN A 28 8.85 6.62 -2.54
CA ASN A 28 9.17 7.58 -3.60
C ASN A 28 7.91 8.26 -4.15
N VAL A 29 7.78 9.57 -3.96
CA VAL A 29 6.69 10.40 -4.50
C VAL A 29 6.65 10.45 -6.03
N MET A 30 7.78 10.16 -6.69
CA MET A 30 7.95 10.26 -8.14
C MET A 30 7.95 8.90 -8.84
N MET A 31 7.52 7.83 -8.16
CA MET A 31 7.55 6.46 -8.67
C MET A 31 6.87 6.29 -10.03
N PHE A 32 5.85 7.09 -10.33
CA PHE A 32 5.14 7.08 -11.62
C PHE A 32 6.03 7.40 -12.84
N ARG A 33 7.22 7.96 -12.65
CA ARG A 33 8.13 8.33 -13.75
C ARG A 33 8.90 7.14 -14.33
N ASP A 34 9.23 6.16 -13.49
CA ASP A 34 9.94 4.94 -13.85
C ASP A 34 9.47 3.81 -12.92
N PRO A 35 8.21 3.34 -13.07
CA PRO A 35 7.61 2.41 -12.10
C PRO A 35 8.47 1.18 -11.85
N MET A 36 8.86 0.45 -12.91
CA MET A 36 9.65 -0.76 -12.78
C MET A 36 11.04 -0.50 -12.20
N GLY A 37 11.72 0.56 -12.63
CA GLY A 37 13.04 0.89 -12.11
C GLY A 37 12.99 1.34 -10.66
N ASP A 38 11.97 2.11 -10.26
CA ASP A 38 11.74 2.51 -8.88
C ASP A 38 11.34 1.34 -8.00
N THR A 39 10.40 0.49 -8.41
CA THR A 39 10.05 -0.77 -7.71
C THR A 39 11.31 -1.58 -7.43
N LYS A 40 12.15 -1.78 -8.47
CA LYS A 40 13.41 -2.50 -8.32
C LYS A 40 14.34 -1.83 -7.32
N ARG A 41 14.56 -0.52 -7.42
CA ARG A 41 15.43 0.23 -6.48
C ARG A 41 14.92 0.13 -5.05
N GLN A 42 13.62 0.27 -4.83
CA GLN A 42 13.00 0.18 -3.51
C GLN A 42 13.18 -1.20 -2.89
N LEU A 43 12.96 -2.26 -3.68
CA LEU A 43 13.14 -3.63 -3.22
C LEU A 43 14.60 -3.99 -3.00
N ASP A 44 15.52 -3.54 -3.86
CA ASP A 44 16.95 -3.76 -3.67
C ASP A 44 17.44 -3.07 -2.38
N GLN A 45 16.97 -1.84 -2.09
CA GLN A 45 17.24 -1.15 -0.82
C GLN A 45 16.66 -1.93 0.37
N ALA A 46 15.39 -2.35 0.28
CA ALA A 46 14.74 -3.11 1.34
C ALA A 46 15.48 -4.42 1.62
N VAL A 47 15.88 -5.19 0.60
CA VAL A 47 16.66 -6.42 0.78
C VAL A 47 18.03 -6.13 1.41
N ALA A 48 18.72 -5.07 0.97
CA ALA A 48 20.03 -4.68 1.52
C ALA A 48 19.96 -4.31 3.01
N PHE A 49 18.81 -3.77 3.46
CA PHE A 49 18.56 -3.44 4.86
C PHE A 49 18.46 -4.68 5.78
N LYS A 50 18.23 -5.88 5.22
CA LYS A 50 17.97 -7.14 5.96
C LYS A 50 16.82 -7.02 6.97
N PRO A 51 15.61 -6.63 6.53
CA PRO A 51 14.46 -6.43 7.40
C PRO A 51 13.97 -7.75 7.98
N THR A 52 13.38 -7.69 9.17
CA THR A 52 12.51 -8.76 9.68
C THR A 52 11.11 -8.68 9.10
N THR A 53 10.71 -7.50 8.61
CA THR A 53 9.39 -7.23 8.03
C THR A 53 9.49 -6.16 6.95
N ILE A 54 8.84 -6.37 5.82
CA ILE A 54 8.62 -5.39 4.75
C ILE A 54 7.13 -5.06 4.71
N VAL A 55 6.81 -3.76 4.74
CA VAL A 55 5.44 -3.26 4.49
C VAL A 55 5.44 -2.55 3.14
N ALA A 56 4.69 -3.06 2.18
CA ALA A 56 4.73 -2.68 0.77
C ALA A 56 3.31 -2.56 0.18
N LEU A 57 2.47 -1.74 0.81
CA LEU A 57 1.03 -1.65 0.51
C LEU A 57 0.73 -1.08 -0.89
N ASP A 58 1.47 -0.05 -1.30
CA ASP A 58 1.25 0.65 -2.57
C ASP A 58 2.36 0.38 -3.60
N LEU A 59 3.30 -0.52 -3.27
CA LEU A 59 4.46 -0.82 -4.10
C LEU A 59 4.05 -1.21 -5.53
N LEU A 60 3.05 -2.09 -5.65
CA LEU A 60 2.64 -2.67 -6.94
C LEU A 60 1.64 -1.77 -7.70
N PHE A 61 1.26 -0.61 -7.14
CA PHE A 61 0.27 0.25 -7.78
C PHE A 61 0.74 0.70 -9.16
N TRP A 62 1.93 1.30 -9.24
CA TRP A 62 2.45 1.78 -10.52
C TRP A 62 2.90 0.64 -11.44
N ASP A 63 3.20 -0.56 -10.91
CA ASP A 63 3.43 -1.77 -11.71
C ASP A 63 2.15 -2.28 -12.43
N VAL A 64 0.99 -1.75 -12.07
CA VAL A 64 -0.30 -2.06 -12.71
C VAL A 64 -0.91 -0.85 -13.44
N TYR A 65 -0.65 0.38 -13.00
CA TYR A 65 -1.17 1.60 -13.64
C TYR A 65 -0.17 2.28 -14.59
N GLY A 66 1.11 1.90 -14.57
CA GLY A 66 2.19 2.59 -15.27
C GLY A 66 2.25 2.35 -16.79
N SER A 67 1.42 1.45 -17.32
CA SER A 67 1.36 1.11 -18.74
C SER A 67 -0.02 0.56 -19.10
N SER A 68 -0.36 0.53 -20.37
CA SER A 68 -1.50 -0.21 -20.91
C SER A 68 -1.09 -1.50 -21.62
N ASP A 69 0.22 -1.81 -21.68
CA ASP A 69 0.77 -3.00 -22.30
C ASP A 69 0.68 -4.21 -21.35
N PRO A 70 -0.06 -5.28 -21.72
CA PRO A 70 -0.14 -6.51 -20.92
C PRO A 70 1.22 -7.17 -20.64
N ALA A 71 2.15 -7.15 -21.60
CA ALA A 71 3.48 -7.74 -21.42
C ALA A 71 4.30 -6.96 -20.37
N TRP A 72 4.10 -5.64 -20.32
CA TRP A 72 4.72 -4.79 -19.32
C TRP A 72 4.24 -5.12 -17.91
N HIS A 73 2.92 -5.28 -17.70
CA HIS A 73 2.37 -5.69 -16.41
C HIS A 73 2.93 -7.02 -15.95
N ASP A 74 3.07 -7.96 -16.89
CA ASP A 74 3.59 -9.28 -16.58
C ASP A 74 5.05 -9.23 -16.09
N GLN A 75 5.88 -8.47 -16.80
CA GLN A 75 7.28 -8.27 -16.44
C GLN A 75 7.44 -7.51 -15.12
N ALA A 76 6.67 -6.44 -14.92
CA ALA A 76 6.73 -5.61 -13.72
C ALA A 76 6.37 -6.42 -12.47
N LEU A 77 5.20 -7.09 -12.49
CA LEU A 77 4.76 -7.93 -11.38
C LEU A 77 5.70 -9.10 -11.11
N THR A 78 6.18 -9.80 -12.15
CA THR A 78 7.14 -10.90 -11.97
C THR A 78 8.40 -10.41 -11.24
N THR A 79 8.98 -9.30 -11.71
CA THR A 79 10.19 -8.73 -11.14
C THR A 79 10.00 -8.35 -9.67
N ALA A 80 8.88 -7.70 -9.34
CA ALA A 80 8.59 -7.26 -7.99
C ALA A 80 8.37 -8.45 -7.04
N LEU A 81 7.53 -9.43 -7.45
CA LEU A 81 7.21 -10.60 -6.65
C LEU A 81 8.42 -11.51 -6.43
N ASP A 82 9.30 -11.68 -7.42
CA ASP A 82 10.55 -12.45 -7.27
C ASP A 82 11.50 -11.81 -6.26
N ARG A 83 11.56 -10.48 -6.21
CA ARG A 83 12.37 -9.76 -5.21
C ARG A 83 11.78 -9.85 -3.81
N LEU A 84 10.44 -9.78 -3.69
CA LEU A 84 9.77 -10.04 -2.42
C LEU A 84 9.96 -11.48 -1.94
N GLU A 85 9.97 -12.46 -2.85
CA GLU A 85 10.30 -13.86 -2.53
C GLU A 85 11.72 -13.98 -1.97
N GLN A 86 12.70 -13.26 -2.53
CA GLN A 86 14.07 -13.28 -2.01
C GLN A 86 14.16 -12.75 -0.58
N ALA A 87 13.45 -11.65 -0.28
CA ALA A 87 13.37 -11.13 1.09
C ALA A 87 12.68 -12.13 2.04
N ARG A 88 11.57 -12.73 1.59
CA ARG A 88 10.82 -13.74 2.35
C ARG A 88 11.65 -14.99 2.64
N ALA A 89 12.34 -15.54 1.63
CA ALA A 89 13.25 -16.65 1.77
C ALA A 89 14.45 -16.32 2.68
N GLY A 90 14.82 -15.04 2.79
CA GLY A 90 15.77 -14.52 3.77
C GLY A 90 15.24 -14.40 5.20
N GLY A 91 13.96 -14.75 5.44
CA GLY A 91 13.32 -14.75 6.76
C GLY A 91 12.44 -13.53 7.06
N ALA A 92 12.24 -12.62 6.11
CA ALA A 92 11.38 -11.46 6.32
C ALA A 92 9.89 -11.81 6.21
N TRP A 93 9.07 -11.22 7.08
CA TRP A 93 7.63 -11.12 6.84
C TRP A 93 7.34 -10.10 5.74
N ILE A 94 6.42 -10.42 4.84
CA ILE A 94 6.02 -9.55 3.75
C ILE A 94 4.57 -9.14 3.94
N VAL A 95 4.31 -7.86 4.16
CA VAL A 95 2.97 -7.28 4.17
C VAL A 95 2.80 -6.52 2.86
N ILE A 96 1.97 -7.03 1.97
CA ILE A 96 1.69 -6.43 0.65
C ILE A 96 0.19 -6.24 0.51
N ALA A 97 -0.24 -5.32 -0.35
CA ALA A 97 -1.65 -5.18 -0.66
C ALA A 97 -1.98 -5.63 -2.08
N ASP A 98 -3.25 -5.95 -2.30
CA ASP A 98 -3.81 -5.94 -3.63
C ASP A 98 -3.88 -4.52 -4.20
N VAL A 99 -4.03 -4.42 -5.52
CA VAL A 99 -4.10 -3.14 -6.22
C VAL A 99 -5.56 -2.68 -6.29
N PRO A 100 -5.90 -1.51 -5.73
CA PRO A 100 -7.26 -1.00 -5.77
C PRO A 100 -7.61 -0.46 -7.17
N LEU A 101 -8.90 -0.50 -7.51
CA LEU A 101 -9.43 0.22 -8.67
C LEU A 101 -9.67 1.69 -8.28
N ILE A 102 -8.91 2.61 -8.89
CA ILE A 102 -9.00 4.05 -8.67
C ILE A 102 -9.64 4.71 -9.87
N THR A 103 -10.79 5.35 -9.64
CA THR A 103 -11.55 6.08 -10.66
C THR A 103 -11.84 7.54 -10.26
N THR A 104 -11.41 7.94 -9.07
CA THR A 104 -11.67 9.27 -8.47
C THR A 104 -10.52 10.24 -8.69
N ALA A 105 -9.38 9.75 -9.16
CA ALA A 105 -8.21 10.57 -9.41
C ALA A 105 -8.46 11.63 -10.49
N SER A 106 -7.89 12.81 -10.29
CA SER A 106 -7.82 13.86 -11.31
C SER A 106 -7.11 13.34 -12.56
N GLU A 107 -7.63 13.67 -13.75
CA GLU A 107 -7.04 13.29 -15.04
C GLU A 107 -5.62 13.82 -15.23
N MET A 108 -5.23 14.86 -14.48
CA MET A 108 -3.85 15.36 -14.47
C MET A 108 -2.86 14.37 -13.84
N LEU A 109 -3.29 13.61 -12.84
CA LEU A 109 -2.45 12.62 -12.16
C LEU A 109 -2.59 11.24 -12.77
N LEU A 110 -3.82 10.87 -13.14
CA LEU A 110 -4.13 9.58 -13.71
C LEU A 110 -5.11 9.76 -14.87
N PRO A 111 -4.59 9.86 -16.11
CA PRO A 111 -5.41 9.88 -17.31
C PRO A 111 -6.35 8.67 -17.36
N LYS A 112 -7.58 8.85 -17.86
CA LYS A 112 -8.59 7.79 -17.87
C LYS A 112 -8.16 6.55 -18.67
N ASP A 113 -7.36 6.74 -19.71
CA ASP A 113 -6.78 5.69 -20.54
C ASP A 113 -5.61 4.95 -19.87
N ALA A 114 -5.04 5.50 -18.79
CA ALA A 114 -4.07 4.82 -17.92
C ALA A 114 -4.75 3.96 -16.83
N ILE A 115 -6.08 4.04 -16.67
CA ILE A 115 -6.80 3.17 -15.73
C ILE A 115 -6.89 1.77 -16.35
N PRO A 116 -6.35 0.72 -15.70
CA PRO A 116 -6.39 -0.63 -16.21
C PRO A 116 -7.84 -1.11 -16.31
N SER A 117 -8.11 -1.97 -17.29
CA SER A 117 -9.41 -2.65 -17.37
C SER A 117 -9.64 -3.51 -16.12
N GLN A 118 -10.90 -3.78 -15.78
CA GLN A 118 -11.24 -4.66 -14.65
C GLN A 118 -10.57 -6.03 -14.81
N ALA A 119 -10.54 -6.59 -16.02
CA ALA A 119 -9.90 -7.88 -16.30
C ALA A 119 -8.37 -7.83 -16.05
N THR A 120 -7.71 -6.74 -16.43
CA THR A 120 -6.28 -6.52 -16.17
C THR A 120 -6.01 -6.46 -14.66
N LEU A 121 -6.84 -5.72 -13.94
CA LEU A 121 -6.71 -5.56 -12.49
C LEU A 121 -6.98 -6.88 -11.75
N ASP A 122 -8.00 -7.62 -12.16
CA ASP A 122 -8.34 -8.93 -11.58
C ASP A 122 -7.21 -9.93 -11.80
N ALA A 123 -6.61 -9.96 -12.99
CA ALA A 123 -5.48 -10.82 -13.31
C ALA A 123 -4.23 -10.45 -12.48
N ALA A 124 -3.93 -9.16 -12.32
CA ALA A 124 -2.85 -8.70 -11.45
C ALA A 124 -3.08 -9.11 -9.99
N ASN A 125 -4.28 -8.86 -9.46
CA ASN A 125 -4.63 -9.18 -8.08
C ASN A 125 -4.67 -10.68 -7.82
N GLU A 126 -5.02 -11.51 -8.80
CA GLU A 126 -4.96 -12.97 -8.66
C GLU A 126 -3.52 -13.47 -8.50
N ARG A 127 -2.57 -12.87 -9.21
CA ARG A 127 -1.15 -13.18 -9.03
C ARG A 127 -0.63 -12.77 -7.67
N ILE A 128 -1.05 -11.59 -7.20
CA ILE A 128 -0.71 -11.10 -5.86
C ILE A 128 -1.28 -12.03 -4.78
N ARG A 129 -2.54 -12.46 -4.91
CA ARG A 129 -3.15 -13.46 -4.03
C ARG A 129 -2.41 -14.80 -4.05
N THR A 130 -2.08 -15.28 -5.24
CA THR A 130 -1.29 -16.52 -5.40
C THR A 130 0.09 -16.38 -4.76
N PHE A 131 0.72 -15.21 -4.87
CA PHE A 131 1.97 -14.93 -4.16
C PHE A 131 1.77 -15.01 -2.64
N ALA A 132 0.74 -14.32 -2.14
CA ALA A 132 0.46 -14.19 -0.73
C ALA A 132 -0.09 -15.44 -0.04
N ALA A 133 -0.42 -16.49 -0.78
CA ALA A 133 -0.72 -17.80 -0.21
C ALA A 133 0.51 -18.47 0.43
N ARG A 134 1.71 -17.92 0.24
CA ARG A 134 2.95 -18.36 0.89
C ARG A 134 2.93 -18.02 2.38
N ASP A 135 3.63 -18.85 3.14
CA ASP A 135 4.01 -18.59 4.51
C ASP A 135 4.87 -17.32 4.64
N HIS A 136 4.68 -16.60 5.75
CA HIS A 136 5.28 -15.28 6.01
C HIS A 136 4.87 -14.17 5.03
N VAL A 137 3.76 -14.32 4.32
CA VAL A 137 3.15 -13.24 3.53
C VAL A 137 1.76 -12.93 4.08
N ILE A 138 1.47 -11.64 4.24
CA ILE A 138 0.16 -11.12 4.63
C ILE A 138 -0.35 -10.28 3.47
N LEU A 139 -1.52 -10.65 2.95
CA LEU A 139 -2.22 -9.87 1.95
C LEU A 139 -3.19 -8.89 2.61
N VAL A 140 -2.94 -7.60 2.44
CA VAL A 140 -3.84 -6.53 2.85
C VAL A 140 -4.90 -6.32 1.76
N PRO A 141 -6.21 -6.39 2.09
CA PRO A 141 -7.28 -6.18 1.12
C PRO A 141 -7.55 -4.68 0.91
N LEU A 142 -6.57 -3.96 0.35
CA LEU A 142 -6.62 -2.51 0.13
C LEU A 142 -7.72 -2.14 -0.88
N GLY A 143 -7.97 -2.98 -1.89
CA GLY A 143 -9.09 -2.83 -2.82
C GLY A 143 -10.44 -2.78 -2.11
N GLU A 144 -10.64 -3.66 -1.12
CA GLU A 144 -11.85 -3.67 -0.28
C GLU A 144 -11.91 -2.41 0.60
N TRP A 145 -10.81 -2.05 1.25
CA TRP A 145 -10.76 -0.91 2.18
C TRP A 145 -10.99 0.44 1.48
N THR A 146 -10.63 0.55 0.21
CA THR A 146 -10.78 1.77 -0.60
C THR A 146 -12.08 1.80 -1.40
N ALA A 147 -12.77 0.67 -1.57
CA ALA A 147 -14.03 0.62 -2.32
C ALA A 147 -15.12 1.58 -1.78
N PRO A 148 -15.34 1.73 -0.45
CA PRO A 148 -16.26 2.74 0.09
C PRO A 148 -15.82 4.18 -0.23
N LEU A 149 -14.51 4.44 -0.29
CA LEU A 149 -13.99 5.77 -0.62
C LEU A 149 -14.35 6.14 -2.06
N ARG A 150 -14.11 5.21 -2.99
CA ARG A 150 -14.50 5.34 -4.40
C ARG A 150 -16.01 5.51 -4.59
N ALA A 151 -16.80 4.79 -3.80
CA ALA A 151 -18.27 4.86 -3.85
C ALA A 151 -18.84 6.15 -3.25
N GLY A 152 -18.01 7.03 -2.67
CA GLY A 152 -18.48 8.24 -1.98
C GLY A 152 -19.27 7.93 -0.71
N ALA A 153 -19.00 6.80 -0.06
CA ALA A 153 -19.74 6.35 1.11
C ALA A 153 -19.42 7.18 2.37
N GLU A 154 -20.22 6.97 3.42
CA GLU A 154 -19.89 7.42 4.77
C GLU A 154 -18.93 6.41 5.43
N ILE A 155 -17.78 6.89 5.88
CA ILE A 155 -16.72 6.11 6.51
C ILE A 155 -16.87 6.23 8.02
N THR A 156 -16.93 5.09 8.71
CA THR A 156 -16.85 5.05 10.17
C THR A 156 -15.39 4.96 10.59
N LEU A 157 -14.92 6.00 11.28
CA LEU A 157 -13.59 6.10 11.86
C LEU A 157 -13.50 5.30 13.18
N PRO A 158 -12.29 4.98 13.65
CA PRO A 158 -12.07 4.49 15.01
C PRO A 158 -12.77 5.38 16.05
N GLY A 159 -13.53 4.75 16.96
CA GLY A 159 -14.37 5.46 17.94
C GLY A 159 -15.81 5.74 17.47
N GLY A 160 -16.17 5.40 16.24
CA GLY A 160 -17.57 5.42 15.76
C GLY A 160 -18.01 6.73 15.09
N GLU A 161 -17.13 7.73 14.99
CA GLU A 161 -17.37 8.95 14.23
C GLU A 161 -17.58 8.61 12.75
N LYS A 162 -18.58 9.21 12.11
CA LYS A 162 -18.82 9.02 10.69
C LYS A 162 -18.45 10.27 9.88
N LYS A 163 -17.77 10.04 8.75
CA LYS A 163 -17.25 11.07 7.86
C LYS A 163 -17.53 10.72 6.40
N PRO A 164 -17.94 11.68 5.55
CA PRO A 164 -17.96 11.46 4.12
C PRO A 164 -16.58 11.02 3.61
N ALA A 165 -16.53 10.06 2.69
CA ALA A 165 -15.28 9.60 2.07
C ALA A 165 -14.41 10.75 1.53
N ALA A 166 -15.03 11.79 0.97
CA ALA A 166 -14.35 12.97 0.46
C ALA A 166 -13.51 13.71 1.54
N GLU A 167 -13.88 13.64 2.82
CA GLU A 167 -13.12 14.23 3.92
C GLU A 167 -11.85 13.43 4.28
N LEU A 168 -11.65 12.23 3.71
CA LEU A 168 -10.45 11.41 3.90
C LEU A 168 -9.49 11.48 2.70
N MET A 169 -9.93 12.08 1.59
CA MET A 169 -9.16 12.16 0.35
C MET A 169 -8.50 13.54 0.21
N ALA A 170 -7.35 13.57 -0.47
CA ALA A 170 -6.78 14.79 -0.98
C ALA A 170 -7.62 15.33 -2.14
N ILE A 171 -7.46 16.61 -2.45
CA ILE A 171 -8.19 17.28 -3.53
C ILE A 171 -7.96 16.64 -4.91
N ASP A 172 -6.86 15.91 -5.06
CA ASP A 172 -6.53 15.21 -6.30
C ASP A 172 -7.32 13.92 -6.53
N GLY A 173 -8.08 13.45 -5.52
CA GLY A 173 -8.92 12.25 -5.59
C GLY A 173 -8.16 10.93 -5.74
N LEU A 174 -6.83 10.96 -5.71
CA LEU A 174 -5.94 9.79 -5.77
C LEU A 174 -5.38 9.45 -4.39
N HIS A 175 -4.90 10.46 -3.67
CA HIS A 175 -4.21 10.26 -2.40
C HIS A 175 -5.15 10.44 -1.21
N ALA A 176 -4.86 9.74 -0.12
CA ALA A 176 -5.47 10.02 1.17
C ALA A 176 -4.85 11.30 1.77
N ASN A 177 -5.66 12.11 2.45
CA ASN A 177 -5.15 13.23 3.25
C ASN A 177 -4.62 12.71 4.61
N PRO A 178 -4.21 13.55 5.57
CA PRO A 178 -3.71 13.08 6.86
C PRO A 178 -4.71 12.17 7.61
N LEU A 179 -5.99 12.54 7.62
CA LEU A 179 -7.04 11.76 8.30
C LEU A 179 -7.25 10.41 7.61
N GLY A 180 -7.29 10.39 6.27
CA GLY A 180 -7.38 9.15 5.50
C GLY A 180 -6.14 8.25 5.66
N THR A 181 -4.95 8.84 5.76
CA THR A 181 -3.71 8.11 6.03
C THR A 181 -3.73 7.46 7.41
N TRP A 182 -4.15 8.20 8.44
CA TRP A 182 -4.33 7.66 9.78
C TRP A 182 -5.37 6.52 9.80
N TYR A 183 -6.51 6.69 9.12
CA TYR A 183 -7.52 5.65 8.99
C TYR A 183 -6.98 4.37 8.34
N LEU A 184 -6.17 4.50 7.29
CA LEU A 184 -5.54 3.36 6.64
C LEU A 184 -4.50 2.66 7.54
N LEU A 185 -3.72 3.44 8.30
CA LEU A 185 -2.75 2.90 9.25
C LEU A 185 -3.43 2.15 10.42
N ASP A 186 -4.54 2.69 10.94
CA ASP A 186 -5.34 2.03 11.97
C ASP A 186 -5.92 0.69 11.47
N LYS A 187 -6.47 0.67 10.24
CA LYS A 187 -6.93 -0.58 9.62
C LYS A 187 -5.80 -1.59 9.44
N LEU A 188 -4.66 -1.12 8.95
CA LEU A 188 -3.49 -1.95 8.71
C LEU A 188 -3.02 -2.60 9.99
N ASP A 189 -2.92 -1.84 11.07
CA ASP A 189 -2.47 -2.32 12.37
C ASP A 189 -3.38 -3.44 12.90
N HIS A 190 -4.68 -3.16 13.07
CA HIS A 190 -5.66 -4.14 13.50
C HIS A 190 -5.67 -5.39 12.62
N TYR A 191 -5.49 -5.21 11.31
CA TYR A 191 -5.40 -6.33 10.39
C TYR A 191 -4.15 -7.18 10.64
N ILE A 192 -2.96 -6.58 10.70
CA ILE A 192 -1.70 -7.30 10.96
C ILE A 192 -1.75 -8.02 12.31
N GLU A 193 -2.25 -7.37 13.37
CA GLU A 193 -2.42 -7.98 14.69
C GLU A 193 -3.33 -9.21 14.66
N SER A 194 -4.38 -9.18 13.83
CA SER A 194 -5.27 -10.34 13.65
C SER A 194 -4.63 -11.50 12.90
N GLN A 195 -3.62 -11.23 12.06
CA GLN A 195 -2.97 -12.22 11.20
C GLN A 195 -1.70 -12.81 11.84
N LEU A 196 -1.00 -12.05 12.68
CA LEU A 196 0.28 -12.45 13.26
C LEU A 196 0.13 -13.03 14.68
N PRO A 197 0.44 -14.32 14.89
CA PRO A 197 0.40 -14.91 16.21
C PRO A 197 1.40 -14.25 17.16
N GLY A 198 0.93 -13.88 18.35
CA GLY A 198 1.79 -13.33 19.41
C GLY A 198 2.11 -11.85 19.29
N THR A 199 1.59 -11.14 18.28
CA THR A 199 1.59 -9.68 18.28
C THR A 199 0.66 -9.18 19.39
N PRO A 200 1.15 -8.39 20.35
CA PRO A 200 0.28 -7.78 21.37
C PRO A 200 -0.80 -6.95 20.69
N LYS A 201 -1.99 -6.88 21.30
CA LYS A 201 -2.96 -5.85 20.90
C LYS A 201 -2.39 -4.47 21.16
N ASP A 202 -2.70 -3.54 20.28
CA ASP A 202 -2.23 -2.15 20.33
C ASP A 202 -0.68 -2.07 20.30
N ALA A 203 -0.03 -3.00 19.59
CA ALA A 203 1.43 -3.03 19.42
C ALA A 203 1.93 -1.78 18.69
N LEU A 204 1.11 -1.23 17.78
CA LEU A 204 1.32 0.08 17.19
C LEU A 204 0.12 0.96 17.54
N VAL A 205 0.37 2.18 17.99
CA VAL A 205 -0.68 3.17 18.20
C VAL A 205 -0.31 4.42 17.42
N PHE A 206 -1.01 4.67 16.32
CA PHE A 206 -0.81 5.84 15.49
C PHE A 206 -1.65 7.01 16.01
N ALA A 207 -1.00 8.16 16.22
CA ALA A 207 -1.68 9.37 16.65
C ALA A 207 -2.64 9.86 15.55
N ARG A 208 -3.89 10.14 15.92
CA ARG A 208 -4.84 10.84 15.04
C ARG A 208 -4.32 12.25 14.74
N PRO A 209 -4.29 12.70 13.47
CA PRO A 209 -3.93 14.06 13.15
C PRO A 209 -4.96 15.06 13.69
N PRO A 210 -4.57 16.32 13.96
CA PRO A 210 -5.54 17.37 14.29
C PRO A 210 -6.55 17.55 13.15
N ASN A 211 -7.80 17.84 13.52
CA ASN A 211 -8.86 18.19 12.58
C ASN A 211 -8.62 19.56 11.94
#